data_AF-A0A534TK30-F1
#
_entry.id   AF-A0A534TK30-F1
#
_cell.length_a   1.000
_cell.length_b   1.000
_cell.length_c   1.000
_cell.angle_alpha   90.00
_cell.angle_beta   90.00
_cell.angle_gamma   90.00
#
_symmetry.space_group_name_H-M   'P 1'
#
loop_
_entity.id
_entity.type
_entity.pdbx_description
1 polymer ?
#
loop_
_entity_poly.entity_id
_entity_poly.type
_entity_poly.pdbx_seq_one_letter_code
_entity_poly.pdbx_strand_id
1 'polypeptide(L)'
;YRIAVNVAIDLQRREAHRPIVGVADETLQAQESVQDELHRADPFRQVRRRELGARVRAAIEQLTPEHRAAILLREVEGLSYEEISRVMGCAKGTVMSRLHYARRKLQALLKDCL
;
A
#
# COMPACT_ATOMS: atom_id res chain seq x y z
N TYR A 1 1.92 18.51 8.07
CA TYR A 1 1.36 18.33 6.70
C TYR A 1 0.73 16.95 6.41
N ARG A 2 0.67 15.98 7.34
CA ARG A 2 0.06 14.64 7.11
C ARG A 2 -1.33 14.41 7.72
N ILE A 3 -1.83 15.35 8.53
CA ILE A 3 -3.07 15.13 9.31
C ILE A 3 -4.31 15.70 8.61
N ALA A 4 -4.19 16.81 7.88
CA ALA A 4 -5.35 17.49 7.28
C ALA A 4 -5.98 16.74 6.08
N VAL A 5 -5.17 16.00 5.30
CA VAL A 5 -5.69 15.26 4.12
C VAL A 5 -6.41 13.99 4.56
N ASN A 6 -5.95 13.34 5.63
CA ASN A 6 -6.51 12.07 6.08
C ASN A 6 -7.95 12.22 6.60
N VAL A 7 -8.29 13.36 7.22
CA VAL A 7 -9.65 13.59 7.76
C VAL A 7 -10.70 13.64 6.65
N ALA A 8 -10.41 14.28 5.52
CA ALA A 8 -11.37 14.35 4.41
C ALA A 8 -11.61 12.97 3.76
N ILE A 9 -10.59 12.12 3.72
CA ILE A 9 -10.65 10.78 3.15
C ILE A 9 -11.36 9.79 4.12
N ASP A 10 -11.14 9.94 5.42
CA ASP A 10 -11.74 9.07 6.44
C ASP A 10 -13.26 9.22 6.51
N LEU A 11 -13.77 10.46 6.32
CA LEU A 11 -15.21 10.73 6.28
C LEU A 11 -15.88 10.06 5.06
N GLN A 12 -15.24 10.09 3.89
CA GLN A 12 -15.79 9.49 2.66
C GLN A 12 -15.80 7.95 2.72
N ARG A 13 -14.83 7.33 3.41
CA ARG A 13 -14.78 5.86 3.60
C ARG A 13 -15.84 5.34 4.58
N ARG A 14 -16.16 6.12 5.62
CA ARG A 14 -17.19 5.75 6.62
C ARG A 14 -18.60 5.76 6.05
N GLU A 15 -18.90 6.65 5.10
CA GLU A 15 -20.20 6.65 4.41
C GLU A 15 -20.33 5.48 3.42
N ALA A 16 -19.24 5.06 2.77
CA ALA A 16 -19.26 4.01 1.76
C ALA A 16 -19.23 2.56 2.31
N HIS A 17 -18.67 2.36 3.51
CA HIS A 17 -18.51 1.03 4.12
C HIS A 17 -19.25 0.94 5.46
N ARG A 18 -20.57 0.72 5.42
CA ARG A 18 -21.32 0.15 6.54
C ARG A 18 -21.26 -1.38 6.42
N PRO A 19 -20.45 -2.10 7.21
CA PRO A 19 -20.33 -3.54 7.05
C PRO A 19 -21.53 -4.24 7.71
N ILE A 20 -22.20 -5.10 6.94
CA ILE A 20 -23.13 -6.11 7.44
C ILE A 20 -22.25 -7.25 7.98
N VAL A 21 -22.21 -7.41 9.31
CA VAL A 21 -21.42 -8.44 9.99
C VAL A 21 -22.09 -9.81 9.75
N GLY A 22 -21.44 -10.68 8.98
CA GLY A 22 -21.77 -12.10 8.85
C GLY A 22 -20.82 -12.93 9.72
N VAL A 23 -21.39 -13.70 10.64
CA VAL A 23 -20.71 -14.52 11.65
C VAL A 23 -20.39 -15.89 11.06
N ALA A 24 -19.16 -16.12 10.58
CA ALA A 24 -18.65 -17.45 10.21
C ALA A 24 -17.12 -17.45 9.92
N ASP A 25 -16.24 -17.15 10.89
CA ASP A 25 -14.79 -17.18 10.63
C ASP A 25 -13.88 -17.33 11.88
N GLU A 26 -14.35 -17.96 12.97
CA GLU A 26 -13.56 -17.97 14.22
C GLU A 26 -12.47 -19.06 14.26
N THR A 27 -12.64 -20.17 13.53
CA THR A 27 -11.72 -21.33 13.59
C THR A 27 -10.52 -21.22 12.64
N LEU A 28 -10.67 -20.55 11.50
CA LEU A 28 -9.59 -20.39 10.51
C LEU A 28 -8.59 -19.30 10.95
N GLN A 29 -9.11 -18.21 11.52
CA GLN A 29 -8.33 -17.08 12.03
C GLN A 29 -7.38 -17.46 13.17
N ALA A 30 -7.78 -18.42 14.03
CA ALA A 30 -6.97 -18.86 15.17
C ALA A 30 -5.75 -19.71 14.78
N GLN A 31 -5.79 -20.43 13.65
CA GLN A 31 -4.66 -21.24 13.19
C GLN A 31 -3.62 -20.40 12.44
N GLU A 32 -4.07 -19.40 11.68
CA GLU A 32 -3.19 -18.42 11.03
C GLU A 32 -2.43 -17.57 12.06
N SER A 33 -3.07 -17.16 13.16
CA SER A 33 -2.44 -16.32 14.18
C SER A 33 -1.26 -17.00 14.90
N VAL A 34 -1.37 -18.29 15.23
CA VAL A 34 -0.32 -19.04 15.94
C VAL A 34 0.89 -19.30 15.04
N GLN A 35 0.64 -19.61 13.76
CA GLN A 35 1.71 -19.75 12.79
C GLN A 35 2.43 -18.41 12.57
N ASP A 36 1.70 -17.31 12.40
CA ASP A 36 2.30 -15.99 12.14
C ASP A 36 3.13 -15.48 13.33
N GLU A 37 2.75 -15.83 14.57
CA GLU A 37 3.54 -15.56 15.78
C GLU A 37 4.86 -16.36 15.83
N LEU A 38 4.81 -17.66 15.56
CA LEU A 38 6.02 -18.50 15.49
C LEU A 38 6.96 -18.03 14.37
N HIS A 39 6.42 -17.60 13.23
CA HIS A 39 7.20 -17.03 12.13
C HIS A 39 7.76 -15.64 12.44
N ARG A 40 7.16 -14.85 13.33
CA ARG A 40 7.73 -13.59 13.84
C ARG A 40 8.90 -13.83 14.78
N ALA A 41 8.91 -14.94 15.52
CA ALA A 41 9.96 -15.23 16.50
C ALA A 41 11.31 -15.61 15.87
N ASP A 42 11.36 -15.96 14.57
CA ASP A 42 12.61 -16.28 13.86
C ASP A 42 13.47 -15.01 13.59
N PRO A 43 14.64 -14.87 14.25
CA PRO A 43 15.51 -13.70 14.08
C PRO A 43 16.01 -13.50 12.65
N PHE A 44 16.29 -14.59 11.92
CA PHE A 44 16.77 -14.50 10.53
C PHE A 44 15.68 -13.94 9.61
N ARG A 45 14.43 -14.36 9.82
CA ARG A 45 13.27 -13.84 9.07
C ARG A 45 13.02 -12.37 9.36
N GLN A 46 13.20 -11.93 10.62
CA GLN A 46 13.06 -10.53 10.99
C GLN A 46 14.11 -9.64 10.31
N VAL A 47 15.37 -10.06 10.30
CA VAL A 47 16.46 -9.33 9.62
C VAL A 47 16.17 -9.24 8.12
N ARG A 48 15.84 -10.36 7.47
CA ARG A 48 15.51 -10.38 6.04
C ARG A 48 14.32 -9.47 5.70
N ARG A 49 13.28 -9.44 6.54
CA ARG A 49 12.12 -8.56 6.36
C ARG A 49 12.50 -7.08 6.49
N ARG A 50 13.37 -6.73 7.45
CA ARG A 50 13.87 -5.35 7.61
C ARG A 50 14.71 -4.92 6.42
N GLU A 51 15.58 -5.79 5.92
CA GLU A 51 16.38 -5.54 4.72
C GLU A 51 15.51 -5.33 3.49
N LEU A 52 14.54 -6.22 3.25
CA LEU A 52 13.58 -6.08 2.15
C LEU A 52 12.80 -4.76 2.26
N GLY A 53 12.31 -4.43 3.45
CA GLY A 53 11.62 -3.16 3.69
C GLY A 53 12.50 -1.92 3.48
N ALA A 54 13.80 -2.01 3.78
CA ALA A 54 14.76 -0.94 3.47
C ALA A 54 14.96 -0.79 1.96
N ARG A 55 15.11 -1.90 1.23
CA ARG A 55 15.25 -1.89 -0.24
C ARG A 55 14.02 -1.37 -0.95
N VAL A 56 12.81 -1.77 -0.52
CA VAL A 56 11.54 -1.23 -1.04
C VAL A 56 11.45 0.27 -0.84
N ARG A 57 11.79 0.78 0.35
CA ARG A 57 11.81 2.23 0.62
C ARG A 57 12.79 2.96 -0.30
N ALA A 58 14.02 2.46 -0.43
CA ALA A 58 15.02 3.04 -1.32
C ALA A 58 14.55 3.03 -2.79
N ALA A 59 13.87 1.96 -3.24
CA ALA A 59 13.32 1.90 -4.59
C ALA A 59 12.20 2.93 -4.82
N ILE A 60 11.34 3.14 -3.83
CA ILE A 60 10.28 4.16 -3.87
C ILE A 60 10.89 5.57 -3.90
N GLU A 61 12.00 5.82 -3.19
CA GLU A 61 12.70 7.11 -3.20
C GLU A 61 13.29 7.45 -4.57
N GLN A 62 13.64 6.45 -5.39
CA GLN A 62 14.12 6.65 -6.77
C GLN A 62 13.01 6.99 -7.78
N LEU A 63 11.75 6.92 -7.40
CA LEU A 63 10.64 7.35 -8.26
C LEU A 63 10.59 8.88 -8.33
N THR A 64 10.10 9.42 -9.45
CA THR A 64 9.78 10.85 -9.52
C THR A 64 8.69 11.19 -8.50
N PRO A 65 8.60 12.45 -8.03
CA PRO A 65 7.58 12.84 -7.05
C PRO A 65 6.16 12.45 -7.46
N GLU A 66 5.82 12.56 -8.74
CA GLU A 66 4.49 12.23 -9.28
C GLU A 66 4.22 10.73 -9.29
N HIS A 67 5.20 9.91 -9.68
CA HIS A 67 5.10 8.45 -9.65
C HIS A 67 5.00 7.94 -8.21
N ARG A 68 5.80 8.50 -7.30
CA ARG A 68 5.77 8.18 -5.88
C ARG A 68 4.44 8.54 -5.24
N ALA A 69 3.91 9.73 -5.52
CA ALA A 69 2.62 10.15 -5.01
C ALA A 69 1.49 9.22 -5.51
N ALA A 70 1.46 8.94 -6.81
CA ALA A 70 0.44 8.06 -7.38
C ALA A 70 0.46 6.65 -6.75
N ILE A 71 1.65 6.04 -6.62
CA ILE A 71 1.76 4.68 -6.07
C ILE A 71 1.44 4.62 -4.58
N LEU A 72 1.84 5.62 -3.78
CA LEU A 72 1.51 5.67 -2.35
C LEU A 72 0.01 5.86 -2.13
N LEU A 73 -0.61 6.79 -2.86
CA LEU A 73 -2.05 7.00 -2.78
C LEU A 73 -2.84 5.74 -3.19
N ARG A 74 -2.31 4.96 -4.15
CA ARG A 74 -2.95 3.73 -4.59
C ARG A 74 -2.75 2.56 -3.63
N GLU A 75 -1.50 2.24 -3.30
CA GLU A 75 -1.16 0.98 -2.62
C GLU A 75 -1.14 1.11 -1.09
N VAL A 76 -0.90 2.32 -0.56
CA VAL A 76 -0.88 2.58 0.89
C VAL A 76 -2.20 3.15 1.35
N GLU A 77 -2.69 4.19 0.66
CA GLU A 77 -3.95 4.82 1.04
C GLU A 77 -5.17 4.08 0.46
N GLY A 78 -5.00 3.25 -0.59
CA GLY A 78 -6.10 2.47 -1.16
C GLY A 78 -7.07 3.26 -2.04
N LEU A 79 -6.67 4.43 -2.54
CA LEU A 79 -7.57 5.32 -3.32
C LEU A 79 -7.89 4.77 -4.72
N SER A 80 -9.10 5.07 -5.18
CA SER A 80 -9.50 4.86 -6.57
C SER A 80 -8.76 5.81 -7.52
N TYR A 81 -8.74 5.47 -8.82
CA TYR A 81 -8.08 6.33 -9.82
C TYR A 81 -8.73 7.72 -9.93
N GLU A 82 -10.03 7.83 -9.64
CA GLU A 82 -10.78 9.09 -9.65
C GLU A 82 -10.51 9.96 -8.43
N GLU A 83 -10.27 9.36 -7.26
CA GLU A 83 -9.83 10.10 -6.08
C GLU A 83 -8.40 10.59 -6.27
N ILE A 84 -7.50 9.74 -6.78
CA ILE A 84 -6.12 10.12 -7.06
C ILE A 84 -6.07 11.26 -8.09
N SER A 85 -6.90 11.21 -9.14
CA SER A 85 -6.95 12.28 -10.15
C SER A 85 -7.39 13.62 -9.55
N ARG A 86 -8.37 13.59 -8.63
CA ARG A 86 -8.83 14.78 -7.88
C ARG A 86 -7.73 15.32 -6.97
N VAL A 87 -7.07 14.45 -6.19
CA VAL A 87 -5.99 14.84 -5.26
C VAL A 87 -4.78 15.40 -6.00
N MET A 88 -4.41 14.82 -7.14
CA MET A 88 -3.23 15.22 -7.92
C MET A 88 -3.52 16.32 -8.95
N GLY A 89 -4.78 16.73 -9.13
CA GLY A 89 -5.17 17.74 -10.11
C GLY A 89 -4.84 17.37 -11.56
N CYS A 90 -4.93 16.08 -11.92
CA CYS A 90 -4.59 15.60 -13.27
C CYS A 90 -5.67 14.66 -13.83
N ALA A 91 -5.64 14.37 -15.13
CA ALA A 91 -6.59 13.45 -15.75
C ALA A 91 -6.44 12.00 -15.23
N LYS A 92 -7.54 11.24 -15.18
CA LYS A 92 -7.53 9.81 -14.81
C LYS A 92 -6.56 8.98 -15.65
N GLY A 93 -6.45 9.27 -16.96
CA GLY A 93 -5.47 8.63 -17.84
C GLY A 93 -4.01 8.90 -17.44
N THR A 94 -3.72 10.11 -16.92
CA THR A 94 -2.39 10.46 -16.37
C THR A 94 -2.09 9.67 -15.09
N VAL A 95 -3.09 9.44 -14.24
CA VAL A 95 -2.92 8.58 -13.06
C VAL A 95 -2.57 7.16 -13.48
N MET A 96 -3.29 6.60 -14.46
CA MET A 96 -3.03 5.25 -14.98
C MET A 96 -1.62 5.13 -15.54
N SER A 97 -1.18 6.10 -16.36
CA SER A 97 0.17 6.07 -16.94
C SER A 97 1.24 6.21 -15.85
N ARG A 98 1.08 7.15 -14.90
CA ARG A 98 1.99 7.31 -13.75
C ARG A 98 2.10 6.03 -12.91
N LEU A 99 0.99 5.36 -12.62
CA LEU A 99 0.99 4.09 -11.88
C LEU A 99 1.69 2.99 -12.67
N HIS A 100 1.45 2.89 -13.97
CA HIS A 100 2.12 1.92 -14.83
C HIS A 100 3.65 2.12 -14.81
N TYR A 101 4.14 3.34 -15.02
CA TYR A 101 5.58 3.63 -15.00
C TYR A 101 6.19 3.45 -13.61
N ALA A 102 5.48 3.84 -12.55
CA ALA A 102 5.92 3.61 -11.17
C ALA A 102 6.13 2.11 -10.90
N ARG A 103 5.15 1.26 -11.23
CA ARG A 103 5.22 -0.20 -11.04
C ARG A 103 6.34 -0.82 -11.86
N ARG A 104 6.50 -0.45 -13.13
CA ARG A 104 7.61 -0.95 -13.97
C ARG A 104 8.97 -0.57 -13.41
N LYS A 105 9.14 0.66 -12.91
CA LYS A 105 10.40 1.10 -12.31
C LYS A 105 10.68 0.36 -11.01
N LEU A 106 9.68 0.19 -10.14
CA LEU A 106 9.82 -0.60 -8.91
C LEU A 106 10.16 -2.06 -9.20
N GLN A 107 9.51 -2.68 -10.19
CA GLN A 107 9.81 -4.05 -10.61
C GLN A 107 11.25 -4.19 -11.08
N ALA A 108 11.77 -3.22 -11.84
CA ALA A 108 13.16 -3.22 -12.28
C ALA A 108 14.14 -3.07 -11.11
N LEU A 109 13.85 -2.18 -10.16
CA LEU A 109 14.71 -1.92 -9.00
C LEU A 109 14.71 -3.06 -7.96
N LEU A 110 13.62 -3.83 -7.89
CA LEU A 110 13.44 -4.90 -6.91
C LEU A 110 13.64 -6.29 -7.49
N LYS A 111 14.01 -6.41 -8.78
CA LYS A 111 14.15 -7.69 -9.49
C LYS A 111 15.14 -8.63 -8.79
N ASP A 112 16.21 -8.09 -8.21
CA ASP A 112 17.27 -8.87 -7.56
C ASP A 112 16.98 -9.16 -6.07
N CYS A 113 15.80 -8.74 -5.57
CA CYS A 113 15.38 -8.90 -4.18
C CYS A 113 14.29 -9.96 -3.99
N LEU A 114 13.70 -10.43 -5.08
CA LEU A 114 12.65 -11.46 -5.14
C LEU A 114 13.24 -12.75 -5.69
#